data_AF-A0A1V1P9F6-F1
#
_entry.id   AF-A0A1V1P9F6-F1
#
_cell.length_a   1.000
_cell.length_b   1.000
_cell.length_c   1.000
_cell.angle_alpha   90.00
_cell.angle_beta   90.00
_cell.angle_gamma   90.00
#
_symmetry.space_group_name_H-M   'P 1'
#
loop_
_entity.id
_entity.type
_entity.pdbx_description
1 polymer ?
#
loop_
_entity_poly.entity_id
_entity_poly.type
_entity_poly.pdbx_seq_one_letter_code
_entity_poly.pdbx_strand_id
1 'polypeptide(L)'
;MIYGSSRTGKSHYMKKLLIELDNRDRPCWIQYINANSKGTVRYVLYKTFQYLQKGIMNCSESDTIDKQFVRALLLDMNRLIEEAGDETIAHGHTKTFFSDQNISISLLTCFSDLPDFIKIPLLNDQINSFVRPSNSELVELIKFQAKFLVDISHGKYQSILLAIDDVDLLYFIEERKNEVNDLYNLLSELSESNKINVLITTRQDFATDRGKDFEYFREILPLKETDLNDLYKERIKLYNQDQDVFTPDILTYLIKCAEGKPGIFLNHCKRIFKEVNHSSVISEQDLFKALDNIVKKYIDNSNPLKRYVEIIKSEVLEHIDSKESLIVKLPIHVSNTELLFFLLCHPINRVNTKLTY
;
A
#
# COMPACT_ATOMS: atom_id res chain seq x y z
N MET A 1 -3.81 -12.23 -6.67
CA MET A 1 -3.47 -10.80 -6.88
C MET A 1 -4.68 -9.97 -7.27
N ILE A 2 -4.76 -8.72 -6.79
CA ILE A 2 -5.74 -7.70 -7.21
C ILE A 2 -5.06 -6.65 -8.10
N TYR A 3 -5.54 -6.40 -9.32
CA TYR A 3 -4.93 -5.40 -10.20
C TYR A 3 -5.93 -4.36 -10.74
N GLY A 4 -5.41 -3.30 -11.38
CA GLY A 4 -6.20 -2.25 -12.02
C GLY A 4 -5.48 -0.91 -12.02
N SER A 5 -5.89 0.04 -12.85
CA SER A 5 -5.16 1.31 -13.03
C SER A 5 -4.96 2.12 -11.73
N SER A 6 -4.09 3.13 -11.78
CA SER A 6 -3.92 4.04 -10.63
C SER A 6 -5.25 4.68 -10.22
N ARG A 7 -5.49 4.78 -8.90
CA ARG A 7 -6.68 5.41 -8.29
C ARG A 7 -8.04 4.74 -8.59
N THR A 8 -8.08 3.51 -9.11
CA THR A 8 -9.32 2.72 -9.29
C THR A 8 -9.91 2.17 -7.99
N GLY A 9 -9.24 2.36 -6.84
CA GLY A 9 -9.77 1.95 -5.53
C GLY A 9 -9.29 0.59 -5.04
N LYS A 10 -8.28 -0.04 -5.66
CA LYS A 10 -7.68 -1.32 -5.22
C LYS A 10 -7.40 -1.39 -3.72
N SER A 11 -6.72 -0.41 -3.15
CA SER A 11 -6.43 -0.35 -1.71
C SER A 11 -7.69 -0.31 -0.84
N HIS A 12 -8.75 0.37 -1.30
CA HIS A 12 -10.04 0.40 -0.60
C HIS A 12 -10.75 -0.94 -0.71
N TYR A 13 -10.74 -1.56 -1.90
CA TYR A 13 -11.30 -2.89 -2.11
C TYR A 13 -10.58 -3.93 -1.24
N MET A 14 -9.25 -3.93 -1.22
CA MET A 14 -8.44 -4.79 -0.35
C MET A 14 -8.86 -4.61 1.10
N LYS A 15 -8.84 -3.38 1.63
CA LYS A 15 -9.21 -3.12 3.03
C LYS A 15 -10.64 -3.58 3.36
N LYS A 16 -11.60 -3.34 2.47
CA LYS A 16 -12.97 -3.81 2.63
C LYS A 16 -13.03 -5.34 2.69
N LEU A 17 -12.33 -6.03 1.79
CA LEU A 17 -12.23 -7.49 1.79
C LEU A 17 -11.64 -8.01 3.12
N LEU A 18 -10.57 -7.40 3.63
CA LEU A 18 -9.96 -7.80 4.89
C LEU A 18 -10.91 -7.61 6.08
N ILE A 19 -11.65 -6.50 6.12
CA ILE A 19 -12.69 -6.26 7.16
C ILE A 19 -13.80 -7.30 7.07
N GLU A 20 -14.26 -7.62 5.85
CA GLU A 20 -15.29 -8.65 5.66
C GLU A 20 -14.82 -10.05 6.06
N LEU A 21 -13.53 -10.36 5.89
CA LEU A 21 -12.95 -11.62 6.34
C LEU A 21 -12.84 -11.69 7.86
N ASP A 22 -12.44 -10.59 8.49
CA ASP A 22 -12.34 -10.46 9.95
C ASP A 22 -13.73 -10.61 10.60
N ASN A 23 -14.75 -9.92 10.06
CA ASN A 23 -16.14 -10.00 10.54
C ASN A 23 -16.80 -11.38 10.34
N ARG A 24 -16.19 -12.29 9.57
CA ARG A 24 -16.69 -13.66 9.35
C ARG A 24 -16.05 -14.68 10.28
N ASP A 25 -15.31 -14.23 11.30
CA ASP A 25 -14.61 -15.08 12.29
C ASP A 25 -13.78 -16.18 11.63
N ARG A 26 -13.15 -15.88 10.48
CA ARG A 26 -12.24 -16.83 9.84
C ARG A 26 -11.05 -17.06 10.78
N PRO A 27 -10.58 -18.30 10.97
CA PRO A 27 -9.45 -18.60 11.83
C PRO A 27 -8.14 -18.22 11.14
N CYS A 28 -8.00 -16.94 10.76
CA CYS A 28 -6.87 -16.42 10.03
C CYS A 28 -6.39 -15.13 10.69
N TRP A 29 -5.08 -15.02 10.90
CA TRP A 29 -4.50 -13.80 11.41
C TRP A 29 -4.17 -12.86 10.25
N ILE A 30 -4.95 -11.79 10.11
CA ILE A 30 -4.90 -10.89 8.96
C ILE A 30 -3.99 -9.70 9.24
N GLN A 31 -3.03 -9.43 8.34
CA GLN A 31 -2.17 -8.24 8.41
C GLN A 31 -2.13 -7.49 7.10
N TYR A 32 -2.10 -6.17 7.18
CA TYR A 32 -2.02 -5.26 6.04
C TYR A 32 -0.70 -4.49 6.05
N ILE A 33 0.00 -4.51 4.92
CA ILE A 33 1.27 -3.84 4.67
C ILE A 33 1.13 -2.95 3.44
N ASN A 34 1.55 -1.70 3.54
CA ASN A 34 1.64 -0.81 2.38
C ASN A 34 3.11 -0.73 1.90
N ALA A 35 3.40 -1.32 0.75
CA ALA A 35 4.75 -1.39 0.19
C ALA A 35 5.29 -0.02 -0.25
N ASN A 36 4.40 0.89 -0.66
CA ASN A 36 4.77 2.24 -1.10
C ASN A 36 5.36 3.13 0.03
N SER A 37 5.16 2.77 1.30
CA SER A 37 5.48 3.68 2.42
C SER A 37 6.98 3.91 2.68
N LYS A 38 7.89 3.01 2.26
CA LYS A 38 9.35 3.19 2.42
C LYS A 38 10.24 2.67 1.28
N GLY A 39 9.66 2.07 0.24
CA GLY A 39 10.35 1.87 -1.05
C GLY A 39 11.46 0.80 -1.10
N THR A 40 11.53 -0.16 -0.17
CA THR A 40 12.48 -1.31 -0.27
C THR A 40 11.81 -2.65 0.02
N VAL A 41 12.32 -3.73 -0.59
CA VAL A 41 11.96 -5.13 -0.28
C VAL A 41 12.15 -5.42 1.19
N ARG A 42 13.32 -5.04 1.73
CA ARG A 42 13.70 -5.28 3.13
C ARG A 42 12.67 -4.72 4.09
N TYR A 43 12.12 -3.54 3.79
CA TYR A 43 11.11 -2.92 4.63
C TYR A 43 9.81 -3.74 4.68
N VAL A 44 9.34 -4.27 3.54
CA VAL A 44 8.14 -5.11 3.50
C VAL A 44 8.34 -6.36 4.34
N LEU A 45 9.47 -7.05 4.17
CA LEU A 45 9.81 -8.24 4.97
C LEU A 45 9.92 -7.91 6.46
N TYR A 46 10.61 -6.82 6.81
CA TYR A 46 10.73 -6.38 8.19
C TYR A 46 9.36 -6.08 8.81
N LYS A 47 8.44 -5.44 8.08
CA LYS A 47 7.08 -5.21 8.58
C LYS A 47 6.32 -6.50 8.82
N THR A 48 6.44 -7.47 7.91
CA THR A 48 5.90 -8.81 8.11
C THR A 48 6.45 -9.45 9.38
N PHE A 49 7.77 -9.42 9.57
CA PHE A 49 8.45 -9.92 10.77
C PHE A 49 7.92 -9.26 12.05
N GLN A 50 7.84 -7.92 12.09
CA GLN A 50 7.36 -7.19 13.28
C GLN A 50 5.92 -7.55 13.62
N TYR A 51 5.07 -7.70 12.61
CA TYR A 51 3.69 -8.09 12.80
C TYR A 51 3.62 -9.48 13.46
N LEU A 52 4.26 -10.49 12.88
CA LEU A 52 4.24 -11.84 13.43
C LEU A 52 4.84 -11.91 14.83
N GLN A 53 5.95 -11.21 15.07
CA GLN A 53 6.54 -11.06 16.41
C GLN A 53 5.50 -10.52 17.40
N LYS A 54 4.78 -9.44 17.06
CA LYS A 54 3.71 -8.89 17.92
C LYS A 54 2.59 -9.91 18.15
N GLY A 55 2.23 -10.69 17.13
CA GLY A 55 1.28 -11.79 17.25
C GLY A 55 1.72 -12.81 18.31
N ILE A 56 2.97 -13.25 18.24
CA ILE A 56 3.58 -14.21 19.18
C ILE A 56 3.61 -13.64 20.61
N MET A 57 3.96 -12.35 20.75
CA MET A 57 3.99 -11.68 22.04
C MET A 57 2.59 -11.60 22.68
N ASN A 58 1.54 -11.44 21.86
CA ASN A 58 0.17 -11.25 22.33
C ASN A 58 -0.59 -12.55 22.67
N CYS A 59 -0.12 -13.73 22.28
CA CYS A 59 -0.75 -14.98 22.73
C CYS A 59 -0.59 -15.10 24.26
N SER A 60 -1.69 -15.28 25.01
CA SER A 60 -1.74 -15.04 26.46
C SER A 60 -1.95 -16.28 27.35
N GLU A 61 -2.16 -17.47 26.78
CA GLU A 61 -2.80 -18.55 27.54
C GLU A 61 -1.86 -19.43 28.36
N SER A 62 -0.57 -19.52 28.00
CA SER A 62 0.49 -20.05 28.86
C SER A 62 1.86 -19.65 28.29
N ASP A 63 2.86 -19.48 29.16
CA ASP A 63 4.22 -19.14 28.75
C ASP A 63 5.09 -20.40 28.79
N THR A 64 4.97 -21.23 27.75
CA THR A 64 5.80 -22.42 27.59
C THR A 64 7.27 -22.03 27.43
N ILE A 65 8.17 -22.99 27.73
CA ILE A 65 9.61 -22.79 27.57
C ILE A 65 9.95 -22.38 26.12
N ASP A 66 9.35 -23.05 25.13
CA ASP A 66 9.53 -22.71 23.71
C ASP A 66 9.13 -21.27 23.41
N LYS A 67 8.03 -20.80 24.00
CA LYS A 67 7.54 -19.43 23.78
C LYS A 67 8.46 -18.40 24.40
N GLN A 68 8.96 -18.65 25.61
CA GLN A 68 9.94 -17.76 26.25
C GLN A 68 11.25 -17.70 25.44
N PHE A 69 11.73 -18.85 24.96
CA PHE A 69 12.88 -18.93 24.06
C PHE A 69 12.65 -18.14 22.78
N VAL A 70 11.54 -18.38 22.06
CA VAL A 70 11.23 -17.67 20.81
C VAL A 70 11.12 -16.17 21.07
N ARG A 71 10.51 -15.74 22.18
CA ARG A 71 10.45 -14.31 22.54
C ARG A 71 11.84 -13.70 22.71
N ALA A 72 12.75 -14.38 23.40
CA ALA A 72 14.14 -13.94 23.57
C ALA A 72 14.88 -13.86 22.23
N LEU A 73 14.76 -14.89 21.39
CA LEU A 73 15.32 -14.93 20.04
C LEU A 73 14.82 -13.77 19.17
N LEU A 74 13.51 -13.52 19.17
CA LEU A 74 12.94 -12.46 18.33
C LEU A 74 13.32 -11.06 18.80
N LEU A 75 13.62 -10.86 20.10
CA LEU A 75 14.16 -9.59 20.59
C LEU A 75 15.58 -9.34 20.05
N ASP A 76 16.45 -10.36 20.08
CA ASP A 76 17.79 -10.26 19.50
C ASP A 76 17.72 -10.02 17.98
N MET A 77 16.86 -10.76 17.27
CA MET A 77 16.70 -10.62 15.81
C MET A 77 16.06 -9.29 15.39
N ASN A 78 15.12 -8.73 16.16
CA ASN A 78 14.51 -7.45 15.81
C ASN A 78 15.55 -6.33 15.76
N ARG A 79 16.54 -6.33 16.68
CA ARG A 79 17.65 -5.36 16.66
C ARG A 79 18.45 -5.42 15.36
N LEU A 80 18.81 -6.63 14.92
CA LEU A 80 19.56 -6.86 13.66
C LEU A 80 18.79 -6.43 12.41
N ILE A 81 17.46 -6.49 12.44
CA ILE A 81 16.64 -6.22 11.24
C ILE A 81 16.25 -4.73 11.17
N GLU A 82 15.97 -4.10 12.33
CA GLU A 82 15.51 -2.71 12.44
C GLU A 82 16.62 -1.68 12.21
N GLU A 83 17.78 -1.89 12.83
CA GLU A 83 18.87 -0.93 12.77
C GLU A 83 19.62 -1.11 11.44
N ALA A 84 19.93 -0.01 10.75
CA ALA A 84 21.00 0.01 9.73
C ALA A 84 22.39 -0.09 10.39
N GLY A 85 22.46 -0.81 11.51
CA GLY A 85 23.60 -0.98 12.40
C GLY A 85 24.20 -2.37 12.27
N ASP A 86 25.09 -2.67 13.22
CA ASP A 86 26.08 -3.74 13.16
C ASP A 86 25.54 -5.04 12.56
N GLU A 87 26.27 -5.56 11.57
CA GLU A 87 25.95 -6.82 10.88
C GLU A 87 25.96 -8.02 11.83
N THR A 88 26.38 -7.85 13.09
CA THR A 88 26.53 -8.91 14.07
C THR A 88 26.13 -8.42 15.46
N ILE A 89 25.26 -9.16 16.14
CA ILE A 89 24.82 -8.88 17.51
C ILE A 89 25.01 -10.13 18.37
N ALA A 90 25.59 -9.97 19.56
CA ALA A 90 25.63 -11.04 20.55
C ALA A 90 24.20 -11.42 20.95
N HIS A 91 23.87 -12.70 21.02
CA HIS A 91 22.51 -13.18 21.32
C HIS A 91 22.13 -13.00 22.80
N GLY A 92 22.21 -11.75 23.30
CA GLY A 92 22.16 -11.41 24.72
C GLY A 92 20.91 -11.91 25.42
N HIS A 93 19.73 -11.68 24.84
CA HIS A 93 18.48 -12.16 25.43
C HIS A 93 18.40 -13.69 25.39
N THR A 94 18.76 -14.30 24.27
CA THR A 94 18.74 -15.76 24.10
C THR A 94 19.75 -16.47 25.00
N LYS A 95 20.94 -15.88 25.21
CA LYS A 95 21.98 -16.40 26.09
C LYS A 95 21.59 -16.34 27.55
N THR A 96 21.01 -15.21 27.96
CA THR A 96 20.46 -15.03 29.31
C THR A 96 19.36 -16.05 29.58
N PHE A 97 18.48 -16.30 28.61
CA PHE A 97 17.45 -17.33 28.74
C PHE A 97 18.02 -18.73 29.06
N PHE A 98 19.03 -19.20 28.32
CA PHE A 98 19.63 -20.51 28.59
C PHE A 98 20.37 -20.56 29.94
N SER A 99 21.10 -19.49 30.27
CA SER A 99 21.89 -19.40 31.51
C SER A 99 20.99 -19.34 32.75
N ASP A 100 19.98 -18.48 32.76
CA ASP A 100 19.16 -18.21 33.94
C ASP A 100 18.23 -19.38 34.28
N GLN A 101 17.78 -20.11 33.25
CA GLN A 101 16.82 -21.21 33.43
C GLN A 101 17.50 -22.58 33.49
N ASN A 102 18.83 -22.68 33.34
CA ASN A 102 19.57 -23.95 33.20
C ASN A 102 18.94 -24.88 32.13
N ILE A 103 18.43 -24.30 31.04
CA ILE A 103 17.75 -25.05 29.98
C ILE A 103 18.77 -25.58 28.99
N SER A 104 18.66 -26.87 28.66
CA SER A 104 19.33 -27.45 27.49
C SER A 104 18.50 -27.18 26.23
N ILE A 105 19.17 -26.86 25.12
CA ILE A 105 18.55 -26.77 23.78
C ILE A 105 17.75 -28.02 23.43
N SER A 106 18.17 -29.20 23.90
CA SER A 106 17.45 -30.47 23.69
C SER A 106 16.02 -30.51 24.25
N LEU A 107 15.67 -29.60 25.16
CA LEU A 107 14.32 -29.47 25.74
C LEU A 107 13.37 -28.61 24.89
N LEU A 108 13.89 -27.91 23.88
CA LEU A 108 13.12 -27.00 23.04
C LEU A 108 12.51 -27.76 21.85
N THR A 109 11.19 -27.90 21.83
CA THR A 109 10.50 -28.59 20.73
C THR A 109 10.49 -27.74 19.47
N CYS A 110 10.46 -26.42 19.60
CA CYS A 110 10.49 -25.51 18.45
C CYS A 110 11.86 -25.45 17.76
N PHE A 111 12.92 -25.97 18.39
CA PHE A 111 14.29 -25.86 17.90
C PHE A 111 14.51 -26.60 16.57
N SER A 112 13.85 -27.74 16.37
CA SER A 112 13.98 -28.51 15.12
C SER A 112 13.53 -27.73 13.89
N ASP A 113 12.57 -26.83 14.06
CA ASP A 113 11.97 -26.02 13.01
C ASP A 113 12.69 -24.69 12.78
N LEU A 114 13.69 -24.35 13.59
CA LEU A 114 14.45 -23.11 13.41
C LEU A 114 15.23 -23.15 12.08
N PRO A 115 15.40 -22.00 11.42
CA PRO A 115 16.33 -21.88 10.29
C PRO A 115 17.76 -22.24 10.67
N ASP A 116 18.52 -22.81 9.73
CA ASP A 116 19.90 -23.28 9.97
C ASP A 116 20.84 -22.15 10.37
N PHE A 117 20.67 -20.96 9.78
CA PHE A 117 21.47 -19.78 10.12
C PHE A 117 21.27 -19.30 11.57
N ILE A 118 20.22 -19.75 12.25
CA ILE A 118 19.97 -19.52 13.69
C ILE A 118 20.45 -20.71 14.52
N LYS A 119 20.18 -21.94 14.08
CA LYS A 119 20.57 -23.16 14.82
C LYS A 119 22.07 -23.30 14.97
N ILE A 120 22.84 -23.04 13.90
CA ILE A 120 24.30 -23.24 13.89
C ILE A 120 25.00 -22.37 14.96
N PRO A 121 24.74 -21.04 15.04
CA PRO A 121 25.28 -20.22 16.13
C PRO A 121 24.87 -20.72 17.52
N LEU A 122 23.61 -21.14 17.71
CA LEU A 122 23.13 -21.60 19.02
C LEU A 122 23.77 -22.91 19.50
N LEU A 123 24.18 -23.78 18.58
CA LEU A 123 24.84 -25.05 18.92
C LEU A 123 26.36 -24.92 19.11
N ASN A 124 26.96 -23.83 18.61
CA ASN A 124 28.39 -23.64 18.64
C ASN A 124 28.76 -22.61 19.71
N ASP A 125 29.21 -23.08 20.89
CA ASP A 125 29.63 -22.23 22.01
C ASP A 125 30.74 -21.21 21.66
N GLN A 126 31.45 -21.40 20.53
CA GLN A 126 32.44 -20.45 20.04
C GLN A 126 31.81 -19.25 19.30
N ILE A 127 30.63 -19.41 18.69
CA ILE A 127 29.92 -18.37 17.94
C ILE A 127 28.85 -17.75 18.85
N ASN A 128 29.24 -16.72 19.58
CA ASN A 128 28.36 -16.05 20.55
C ASN A 128 27.49 -14.93 19.93
N SER A 129 27.21 -14.98 18.63
CA SER A 129 26.56 -13.89 17.92
C SER A 129 25.70 -14.33 16.74
N PHE A 130 24.62 -13.59 16.51
CA PHE A 130 23.82 -13.67 15.29
C PHE A 130 24.32 -12.64 14.27
N VAL A 131 24.28 -13.03 12.99
CA VAL A 131 24.55 -12.14 11.87
C VAL A 131 23.24 -11.61 11.31
N ARG A 132 23.26 -10.39 10.77
CA ARG A 132 22.09 -9.80 10.11
C ARG A 132 21.62 -10.71 8.98
N PRO A 133 20.37 -11.21 9.02
CA PRO A 133 19.90 -12.12 8.00
C PRO A 133 19.75 -11.40 6.67
N SER A 134 20.10 -12.06 5.57
CA SER A 134 19.73 -11.69 4.20
C SER A 134 18.20 -11.66 4.03
N ASN A 135 17.70 -11.27 2.85
CA ASN A 135 16.26 -11.26 2.61
C ASN A 135 15.65 -12.66 2.57
N SER A 136 16.36 -13.63 2.00
CA SER A 136 15.92 -15.04 1.97
C SER A 136 15.93 -15.65 3.38
N GLU A 137 16.97 -15.43 4.17
CA GLU A 137 17.01 -15.87 5.58
C GLU A 137 15.90 -15.20 6.42
N LEU A 138 15.56 -13.94 6.12
CA LEU A 138 14.43 -13.27 6.77
C LEU A 138 13.08 -13.90 6.35
N VAL A 139 12.94 -14.38 5.12
CA VAL A 139 11.77 -15.16 4.68
C VAL A 139 11.65 -16.47 5.45
N GLU A 140 12.74 -17.22 5.63
CA GLU A 140 12.75 -18.43 6.45
C GLU A 140 12.33 -18.16 7.89
N LEU A 141 12.83 -17.07 8.48
CA LEU A 141 12.45 -16.66 9.83
C LEU A 141 10.97 -16.26 9.92
N ILE A 142 10.44 -15.57 8.91
CA ILE A 142 9.01 -15.25 8.82
C ILE A 142 8.16 -16.53 8.71
N LYS A 143 8.57 -17.50 7.90
CA LYS A 143 7.90 -18.81 7.78
C LYS A 143 7.86 -19.52 9.13
N PHE A 144 8.99 -19.55 9.84
CA PHE A 144 9.08 -20.10 11.20
C PHE A 144 8.14 -19.38 12.17
N GLN A 145 8.16 -18.04 12.21
CA GLN A 145 7.27 -17.25 13.08
C GLN A 145 5.80 -17.51 12.80
N ALA A 146 5.40 -17.60 11.53
CA ALA A 146 4.02 -17.88 11.15
C ALA A 146 3.57 -19.25 11.62
N LYS A 147 4.41 -20.29 11.42
CA LYS A 147 4.16 -21.64 11.93
C LYS A 147 4.02 -21.63 13.45
N PHE A 148 5.00 -21.07 14.13
CA PHE A 148 5.01 -20.99 15.59
C PHE A 148 3.79 -20.25 16.13
N LEU A 149 3.42 -19.10 15.54
CA LEU A 149 2.23 -18.34 15.92
C LEU A 149 0.94 -19.17 15.78
N VAL A 150 0.78 -19.91 14.67
CA VAL A 150 -0.36 -20.80 14.49
C VAL A 150 -0.40 -21.88 15.56
N ASP A 151 0.74 -22.52 15.84
CA ASP A 151 0.83 -23.62 16.81
C ASP A 151 0.52 -23.17 18.25
N ILE A 152 1.03 -22.01 18.66
CA ILE A 152 0.78 -21.45 20.01
C ILE A 152 -0.58 -20.72 20.12
N SER A 153 -1.34 -20.60 19.04
CA SER A 153 -2.65 -19.93 19.06
C SER A 153 -3.77 -20.80 19.60
N HIS A 154 -3.50 -22.06 19.95
CA HIS A 154 -4.47 -23.03 20.49
C HIS A 154 -5.72 -23.17 19.62
N GLY A 155 -5.54 -23.14 18.29
CA GLY A 155 -6.62 -23.28 17.31
C GLY A 155 -7.36 -21.98 16.99
N LYS A 156 -7.02 -20.85 17.64
CA LYS A 156 -7.56 -19.53 17.29
C LYS A 156 -7.23 -19.15 15.85
N TYR A 157 -6.01 -19.44 15.40
CA TYR A 157 -5.58 -19.22 14.03
C TYR A 157 -5.15 -20.54 13.39
N GLN A 158 -5.55 -20.76 12.15
CA GLN A 158 -5.11 -21.88 11.31
C GLN A 158 -4.09 -21.43 10.26
N SER A 159 -4.15 -20.14 9.88
CA SER A 159 -3.25 -19.53 8.91
C SER A 159 -3.06 -18.03 9.16
N ILE A 160 -2.13 -17.45 8.42
CA ILE A 160 -1.80 -16.03 8.36
C ILE A 160 -2.21 -15.52 6.96
N LEU A 161 -2.84 -14.35 6.88
CA LEU A 161 -3.10 -13.65 5.61
C LEU A 161 -2.31 -12.34 5.59
N LEU A 162 -1.33 -12.28 4.69
CA LEU A 162 -0.52 -11.09 4.43
C LEU A 162 -1.06 -10.35 3.22
N ALA A 163 -1.72 -9.21 3.46
CA ALA A 163 -2.21 -8.33 2.42
C ALA A 163 -1.20 -7.20 2.16
N ILE A 164 -0.57 -7.21 0.99
CA ILE A 164 0.51 -6.28 0.63
C ILE A 164 0.04 -5.38 -0.51
N ASP A 165 -0.13 -4.10 -0.22
CA ASP A 165 -0.71 -3.12 -1.12
C ASP A 165 0.37 -2.36 -1.89
N ASP A 166 0.08 -2.06 -3.16
CA ASP A 166 0.90 -1.26 -4.07
C ASP A 166 2.33 -1.81 -4.23
N VAL A 167 2.47 -3.13 -4.44
CA VAL A 167 3.76 -3.82 -4.55
C VAL A 167 4.60 -3.31 -5.71
N ASP A 168 3.94 -2.94 -6.82
CA ASP A 168 4.57 -2.39 -8.02
C ASP A 168 5.06 -0.95 -7.86
N LEU A 169 4.85 -0.30 -6.72
CA LEU A 169 5.30 1.08 -6.45
C LEU A 169 6.64 1.20 -5.77
N LEU A 170 7.33 0.09 -5.49
CA LEU A 170 8.75 0.16 -5.14
C LEU A 170 9.62 0.71 -6.30
N TYR A 171 9.02 0.91 -7.49
CA TYR A 171 9.61 1.34 -8.76
C TYR A 171 9.93 2.84 -8.90
N PHE A 172 9.67 3.69 -7.90
CA PHE A 172 9.76 5.15 -8.10
C PHE A 172 11.19 5.70 -8.27
N ILE A 173 12.22 4.85 -8.19
CA ILE A 173 13.62 5.20 -8.47
C ILE A 173 14.10 4.27 -9.58
N GLU A 174 14.46 4.81 -10.75
CA GLU A 174 14.80 4.04 -11.98
C GLU A 174 15.91 2.99 -11.78
N GLU A 175 16.76 3.17 -10.76
CA GLU A 175 17.84 2.25 -10.38
C GLU A 175 17.35 0.99 -9.63
N ARG A 176 16.06 0.88 -9.30
CA ARG A 176 15.50 -0.19 -8.43
C ARG A 176 14.60 -1.20 -9.13
N LYS A 177 14.71 -1.37 -10.45
CA LYS A 177 13.90 -2.38 -11.19
C LYS A 177 14.02 -3.80 -10.63
N ASN A 178 15.16 -4.13 -10.00
CA ASN A 178 15.37 -5.45 -9.39
C ASN A 178 14.57 -5.64 -8.09
N GLU A 179 14.34 -4.59 -7.30
CA GLU A 179 13.68 -4.70 -5.99
C GLU A 179 12.24 -5.24 -6.10
N VAL A 180 11.47 -4.81 -7.10
CA VAL A 180 10.10 -5.35 -7.28
C VAL A 180 10.14 -6.83 -7.62
N ASN A 181 11.10 -7.26 -8.44
CA ASN A 181 11.25 -8.67 -8.82
C ASN A 181 11.68 -9.51 -7.63
N ASP A 182 12.66 -9.01 -6.88
CA ASP A 182 13.15 -9.66 -5.68
C ASP A 182 12.01 -9.80 -4.66
N LEU A 183 11.19 -8.76 -4.46
CA LEU A 183 10.04 -8.86 -3.59
C LEU A 183 9.03 -9.90 -4.08
N TYR A 184 8.69 -9.93 -5.37
CA TYR A 184 7.79 -10.96 -5.89
C TYR A 184 8.31 -12.38 -5.65
N ASN A 185 9.60 -12.62 -5.90
CA ASN A 185 10.21 -13.92 -5.65
C ASN A 185 10.12 -14.29 -4.16
N LEU A 186 10.45 -13.36 -3.26
CA LEU A 186 10.41 -13.57 -1.81
C LEU A 186 8.97 -13.76 -1.29
N LEU A 187 7.99 -13.08 -1.88
CA LEU A 187 6.57 -13.25 -1.56
C LEU A 187 6.02 -14.59 -2.07
N SER A 188 6.46 -15.03 -3.25
CA SER A 188 6.16 -16.37 -3.76
C SER A 188 6.74 -17.43 -2.84
N GLU A 189 8.02 -17.27 -2.46
CA GLU A 189 8.70 -18.15 -1.52
C GLU A 189 7.95 -18.21 -0.16
N LEU A 190 7.50 -17.07 0.38
CA LEU A 190 6.67 -17.03 1.59
C LEU A 190 5.38 -17.84 1.45
N SER A 191 4.75 -17.80 0.27
CA SER A 191 3.49 -18.48 -0.01
C SER A 191 3.60 -20.01 -0.13
N GLU A 192 4.82 -20.55 -0.26
CA GLU A 192 5.06 -22.00 -0.20
C GLU A 192 4.73 -22.58 1.19
N SER A 193 4.73 -21.75 2.23
CA SER A 193 4.28 -22.15 3.55
C SER A 193 2.77 -22.35 3.57
N ASN A 194 2.31 -23.56 3.94
CA ASN A 194 0.88 -23.84 4.14
C ASN A 194 0.21 -23.01 5.25
N LYS A 195 0.99 -22.23 6.02
CA LYS A 195 0.50 -21.31 7.05
C LYS A 195 0.35 -19.89 6.56
N ILE A 196 0.91 -19.51 5.41
CA ILE A 196 0.93 -18.13 4.93
C ILE A 196 0.16 -18.03 3.62
N ASN A 197 -0.83 -17.13 3.60
CA ASN A 197 -1.53 -16.73 2.39
C ASN A 197 -1.09 -15.31 2.05
N VAL A 198 -0.71 -15.07 0.80
CA VAL A 198 -0.26 -13.75 0.35
C VAL A 198 -1.27 -13.17 -0.64
N LEU A 199 -1.77 -11.97 -0.36
CA LEU A 199 -2.65 -11.24 -1.24
C LEU A 199 -2.02 -9.89 -1.57
N ILE A 200 -1.70 -9.67 -2.84
CA ILE A 200 -1.03 -8.44 -3.30
C ILE A 200 -1.94 -7.56 -4.14
N THR A 201 -1.67 -6.25 -4.17
CA THR A 201 -2.21 -5.34 -5.20
C THR A 201 -1.13 -4.78 -6.12
N THR A 202 -1.47 -4.61 -7.40
CA THR A 202 -0.61 -4.02 -8.43
C THR A 202 -1.41 -3.08 -9.33
N ARG A 203 -0.75 -2.16 -10.05
CA ARG A 203 -1.42 -1.29 -11.03
C ARG A 203 -1.49 -1.88 -12.44
N GLN A 204 -0.55 -2.75 -12.76
CA GLN A 204 -0.42 -3.38 -14.06
C GLN A 204 -0.47 -4.89 -13.92
N ASP A 205 -0.86 -5.56 -15.00
CA ASP A 205 -0.75 -7.00 -15.11
C ASP A 205 0.71 -7.43 -15.03
N PHE A 206 0.92 -8.62 -14.48
CA PHE A 206 2.22 -9.27 -14.57
C PHE A 206 2.56 -9.53 -16.04
N ALA A 207 3.83 -9.36 -16.39
CA ALA A 207 4.34 -9.89 -17.65
C ALA A 207 4.01 -11.40 -17.73
N THR A 208 3.66 -11.87 -18.93
CA THR A 208 3.16 -13.22 -19.23
C THR A 208 3.98 -14.36 -18.62
N ASP A 209 5.28 -14.15 -18.41
CA ASP A 209 6.18 -15.17 -17.87
C ASP A 209 6.03 -15.42 -16.36
N ARG A 210 5.33 -14.51 -15.64
CA ARG A 210 5.14 -14.58 -14.17
C ARG A 210 3.75 -14.99 -13.71
N GLY A 211 2.84 -15.27 -14.64
CA GLY A 211 1.52 -15.80 -14.31
C GLY A 211 1.54 -17.17 -13.59
N LYS A 212 2.73 -17.77 -13.41
CA LYS A 212 2.94 -19.03 -12.68
C LYS A 212 3.07 -18.85 -11.17
N ASP A 213 3.56 -17.71 -10.70
CA ASP A 213 3.91 -17.51 -9.28
C ASP A 213 2.73 -16.95 -8.47
N PHE A 214 1.82 -16.23 -9.14
CA PHE A 214 0.65 -15.65 -8.50
C PHE A 214 -0.60 -15.93 -9.31
N GLU A 215 -1.63 -16.43 -8.63
CA GLU A 215 -2.95 -16.54 -9.22
C GLU A 215 -3.65 -15.19 -9.27
N TYR A 216 -4.31 -14.93 -10.39
CA TYR A 216 -5.17 -13.78 -10.54
C TYR A 216 -6.42 -13.94 -9.66
N PHE A 217 -6.67 -12.95 -8.79
CA PHE A 217 -7.83 -12.95 -7.91
C PHE A 217 -8.94 -12.06 -8.45
N ARG A 218 -8.63 -10.80 -8.75
CA ARG A 218 -9.62 -9.84 -9.26
C ARG A 218 -9.02 -8.61 -9.92
N GLU A 219 -9.65 -8.17 -11.01
CA GLU A 219 -9.41 -6.86 -11.63
C GLU A 219 -10.40 -5.86 -11.10
N ILE A 220 -9.87 -4.69 -10.76
CA ILE A 220 -10.62 -3.52 -10.34
C ILE A 220 -10.62 -2.54 -11.50
N LEU A 221 -11.69 -2.64 -12.28
CA LEU A 221 -11.98 -1.75 -13.39
C LEU A 221 -12.35 -0.34 -12.89
N PRO A 222 -12.19 0.69 -13.74
CA PRO A 222 -12.80 1.99 -13.51
C PRO A 222 -14.30 1.86 -13.25
N LEU A 223 -14.80 2.68 -12.33
CA LEU A 223 -16.21 2.78 -12.00
C LEU A 223 -16.99 3.39 -13.17
N LYS A 224 -18.25 2.97 -13.33
CA LYS A 224 -19.17 3.62 -14.26
C LYS A 224 -19.65 4.95 -13.67
N GLU A 225 -20.22 5.81 -14.52
CA GLU A 225 -20.80 7.08 -14.08
C GLU A 225 -21.90 6.88 -13.03
N THR A 226 -22.69 5.81 -13.14
CA THR A 226 -23.70 5.43 -12.14
C THR A 226 -23.08 5.14 -10.80
N ASP A 227 -21.97 4.38 -10.77
CA ASP A 227 -21.29 3.99 -9.54
C ASP A 227 -20.65 5.21 -8.84
N LEU A 228 -20.13 6.17 -9.62
CA LEU A 228 -19.59 7.42 -9.07
C LEU A 228 -20.69 8.33 -8.51
N ASN A 229 -21.86 8.37 -9.15
CA ASN A 229 -23.03 9.05 -8.61
C ASN A 229 -23.51 8.43 -7.31
N ASP A 230 -23.56 7.10 -7.23
CA ASP A 230 -23.97 6.39 -6.02
C ASP A 230 -22.96 6.61 -4.89
N LEU A 231 -21.66 6.55 -5.20
CA LEU A 231 -20.60 6.91 -4.27
C LEU A 231 -20.75 8.34 -3.75
N TYR A 232 -21.13 9.29 -4.60
CA TYR A 232 -21.41 10.67 -4.18
C TYR A 232 -22.59 10.73 -3.19
N LYS A 233 -23.72 10.12 -3.54
CA LYS A 233 -24.93 10.10 -2.70
C LYS A 233 -24.66 9.48 -1.33
N GLU A 234 -23.94 8.35 -1.28
CA GLU A 234 -23.54 7.74 -0.01
C GLU A 234 -22.71 8.69 0.85
N ARG A 235 -21.78 9.46 0.25
CA ARG A 235 -20.97 10.44 0.97
C ARG A 235 -21.80 11.62 1.47
N ILE A 236 -22.72 12.13 0.66
CA ILE A 236 -23.62 13.21 1.06
C ILE A 236 -24.50 12.78 2.24
N LYS A 237 -25.04 11.57 2.20
CA LYS A 237 -25.79 10.99 3.32
C LYS A 237 -24.98 10.96 4.61
N LEU A 238 -23.73 10.49 4.53
CA LEU A 238 -22.87 10.33 5.70
C LEU A 238 -22.36 11.65 6.28
N TYR A 239 -22.08 12.65 5.45
CA TYR A 239 -21.33 13.85 5.88
C TYR A 239 -22.12 15.16 5.77
N ASN A 240 -23.22 15.19 5.02
CA ASN A 240 -23.98 16.41 4.75
C ASN A 240 -25.50 16.22 4.97
N GLN A 241 -25.91 15.23 5.77
CA GLN A 241 -27.32 15.03 6.15
C GLN A 241 -28.28 14.98 4.94
N ASP A 242 -27.87 14.24 3.89
CA ASP A 242 -28.62 14.13 2.63
C ASP A 242 -28.80 15.47 1.86
N GLN A 243 -28.06 16.53 2.22
CA GLN A 243 -28.06 17.80 1.49
C GLN A 243 -27.04 17.79 0.36
N ASP A 244 -27.51 17.99 -0.87
CA ASP A 244 -26.66 18.07 -2.05
C ASP A 244 -25.66 19.22 -1.93
N VAL A 245 -24.41 18.90 -2.24
CA VAL A 245 -23.30 19.87 -2.27
C VAL A 245 -23.11 20.46 -3.65
N PHE A 246 -23.37 19.70 -4.71
CA PHE A 246 -23.20 20.13 -6.09
C PHE A 246 -24.52 20.08 -6.82
N THR A 247 -24.75 21.04 -7.72
CA THR A 247 -25.83 20.94 -8.69
C THR A 247 -25.65 19.71 -9.60
N PRO A 248 -26.73 19.13 -10.16
CA PRO A 248 -26.65 17.93 -11.00
C PRO A 248 -25.69 18.07 -12.20
N ASP A 249 -25.65 19.24 -12.83
CA ASP A 249 -24.78 19.53 -13.97
C ASP A 249 -23.30 19.48 -13.57
N ILE A 250 -22.98 20.06 -12.41
CA ILE A 250 -21.62 20.09 -11.86
C ILE A 250 -21.18 18.71 -11.39
N LEU A 251 -22.07 17.95 -10.77
CA LEU A 251 -21.79 16.57 -10.42
C LEU A 251 -21.48 15.73 -11.67
N THR A 252 -22.33 15.83 -12.71
CA THR A 252 -22.13 15.14 -13.99
C THR A 252 -20.79 15.52 -14.62
N TYR A 253 -20.44 16.80 -14.58
CA TYR A 253 -19.16 17.29 -15.05
C TYR A 253 -17.98 16.65 -14.29
N LEU A 254 -17.99 16.71 -12.96
CA LEU A 254 -16.95 16.15 -12.10
C LEU A 254 -16.79 14.63 -12.27
N ILE A 255 -17.88 13.92 -12.56
CA ILE A 255 -17.87 12.47 -12.84
C ILE A 255 -17.15 12.18 -14.16
N LYS A 256 -17.49 12.88 -15.25
CA LYS A 256 -16.83 12.71 -16.55
C LYS A 256 -15.32 12.98 -16.44
N CYS A 257 -14.99 14.07 -15.78
CA CYS A 257 -13.65 14.50 -15.40
C CYS A 257 -12.82 13.44 -14.64
N ALA A 258 -13.47 12.54 -13.91
CA ALA A 258 -12.79 11.52 -13.14
C ALA A 258 -12.47 10.25 -13.94
N GLU A 259 -13.06 10.07 -15.13
CA GLU A 259 -12.84 8.90 -16.00
C GLU A 259 -12.99 7.56 -15.24
N GLY A 260 -14.01 7.45 -14.38
CA GLY A 260 -14.26 6.26 -13.58
C GLY A 260 -13.27 6.02 -12.43
N LYS A 261 -12.34 6.95 -12.14
CA LYS A 261 -11.37 6.82 -11.04
C LYS A 261 -11.92 7.47 -9.76
N PRO A 262 -12.44 6.71 -8.78
CA PRO A 262 -13.08 7.27 -7.58
C PRO A 262 -12.16 8.16 -6.76
N GLY A 263 -10.86 7.84 -6.68
CA GLY A 263 -9.91 8.67 -5.94
C GLY A 263 -9.73 10.06 -6.56
N ILE A 264 -9.80 10.15 -7.90
CA ILE A 264 -9.75 11.42 -8.63
C ILE A 264 -11.04 12.21 -8.38
N PHE A 265 -12.18 11.56 -8.58
CA PHE A 265 -13.51 12.15 -8.35
C PHE A 265 -13.65 12.79 -6.96
N LEU A 266 -13.36 12.02 -5.91
CA LEU A 266 -13.47 12.49 -4.52
C LEU A 266 -12.50 13.62 -4.20
N ASN A 267 -11.29 13.59 -4.76
CA ASN A 267 -10.30 14.66 -4.58
C ASN A 267 -10.78 15.96 -5.24
N HIS A 268 -11.35 15.89 -6.44
CA HIS A 268 -11.93 17.06 -7.11
C HIS A 268 -13.08 17.65 -6.30
N CYS A 269 -14.04 16.81 -5.89
CA CYS A 269 -15.16 17.24 -5.05
C CYS A 269 -14.66 17.96 -3.79
N LYS A 270 -13.73 17.34 -3.05
CA LYS A 270 -13.15 17.91 -1.82
C LYS A 270 -12.47 19.25 -2.06
N ARG A 271 -11.73 19.40 -3.16
CA ARG A 271 -10.99 20.64 -3.46
C ARG A 271 -11.93 21.76 -3.83
N ILE A 272 -12.87 21.52 -4.75
CA ILE A 272 -13.87 22.52 -5.12
C ILE A 272 -14.65 22.96 -3.89
N PHE A 273 -15.10 22.00 -3.08
CA PHE A 273 -15.83 22.28 -1.85
C PHE A 273 -15.07 23.23 -0.91
N LYS A 274 -13.76 23.06 -0.74
CA LYS A 274 -12.93 23.90 0.14
C LYS A 274 -12.75 25.35 -0.33
N GLU A 275 -12.98 25.63 -1.61
CA GLU A 275 -12.68 26.93 -2.23
C GLU A 275 -13.91 27.85 -2.31
N VAL A 276 -15.08 27.34 -1.96
CA VAL A 276 -16.36 28.06 -2.04
C VAL A 276 -17.00 28.12 -0.66
N ASN A 277 -17.63 29.24 -0.34
CA ASN A 277 -18.31 29.42 0.93
C ASN A 277 -19.57 28.54 0.99
N HIS A 278 -19.73 27.80 2.08
CA HIS A 278 -20.69 26.70 2.23
C HIS A 278 -22.16 27.12 2.48
N SER A 279 -22.58 28.31 2.05
CA SER A 279 -23.94 28.78 2.31
C SER A 279 -24.99 28.24 1.33
N SER A 280 -24.58 27.62 0.22
CA SER A 280 -25.48 27.15 -0.83
C SER A 280 -24.88 25.97 -1.60
N VAL A 281 -25.75 25.27 -2.36
CA VAL A 281 -25.35 24.24 -3.33
C VAL A 281 -24.42 24.87 -4.37
N ILE A 282 -23.32 24.18 -4.69
CA ILE A 282 -22.28 24.65 -5.60
C ILE A 282 -22.81 24.64 -7.04
N SER A 283 -22.93 25.85 -7.60
CA SER A 283 -23.33 26.11 -8.97
C SER A 283 -22.15 26.07 -9.94
N GLU A 284 -22.43 26.25 -11.23
CA GLU A 284 -21.40 26.41 -12.27
C GLU A 284 -20.49 27.63 -12.02
N GLN A 285 -21.07 28.75 -11.57
CA GLN A 285 -20.30 29.96 -11.26
C GLN A 285 -19.36 29.74 -10.07
N ASP A 286 -19.81 28.98 -9.06
CA ASP A 286 -19.01 28.64 -7.89
C ASP A 286 -17.87 27.68 -8.27
N LEU A 287 -18.13 26.69 -9.12
CA LEU A 287 -17.09 25.81 -9.66
C LEU A 287 -16.01 26.65 -10.36
N PHE A 288 -16.39 27.59 -11.22
CA PHE A 288 -15.42 28.41 -11.95
C PHE A 288 -14.58 29.28 -11.04
N LYS A 289 -15.22 29.93 -10.06
CA LYS A 289 -14.52 30.68 -9.02
C LYS A 289 -13.55 29.79 -8.23
N ALA A 290 -13.94 28.56 -7.91
CA ALA A 290 -13.08 27.60 -7.23
C ALA A 290 -11.86 27.22 -8.09
N LEU A 291 -12.07 26.90 -9.37
CA LEU A 291 -11.00 26.56 -10.31
C LEU A 291 -10.02 27.73 -10.47
N ASP A 292 -10.51 28.95 -10.62
CA ASP A 292 -9.70 30.17 -10.68
C ASP A 292 -8.85 30.35 -9.42
N ASN A 293 -9.45 30.17 -8.24
CA ASN A 293 -8.74 30.29 -6.97
C ASN A 293 -7.66 29.21 -6.82
N ILE A 294 -7.95 27.97 -7.20
CA ILE A 294 -6.97 26.88 -7.19
C ILE A 294 -5.81 27.23 -8.11
N VAL A 295 -6.09 27.59 -9.36
CA VAL A 295 -5.05 27.95 -10.34
C VAL A 295 -4.22 29.13 -9.85
N LYS A 296 -4.82 30.18 -9.29
CA LYS A 296 -4.10 31.33 -8.69
C LYS A 296 -3.16 30.89 -7.56
N LYS A 297 -3.64 30.09 -6.60
CA LYS A 297 -2.81 29.55 -5.49
C LYS A 297 -1.62 28.72 -5.99
N TYR A 298 -1.77 28.00 -7.10
CA TYR A 298 -0.68 27.25 -7.72
C TYR A 298 0.34 28.13 -8.47
N ILE A 299 -0.09 29.30 -8.97
CA ILE A 299 0.73 30.26 -9.74
C ILE A 299 1.48 31.26 -8.86
N ASP A 300 0.90 31.69 -7.73
CA ASP A 300 1.45 32.76 -6.88
C ASP A 300 2.64 32.32 -6.02
N ASN A 301 2.85 31.01 -5.89
CA ASN A 301 4.08 30.46 -5.32
C ASN A 301 5.11 30.30 -6.43
N SER A 302 6.40 30.50 -6.14
CA SER A 302 7.59 30.41 -7.03
C SER A 302 7.77 29.03 -7.69
N ASN A 303 6.73 28.57 -8.36
CA ASN A 303 6.50 27.23 -8.80
C ASN A 303 6.94 27.14 -10.26
N PRO A 304 7.89 26.24 -10.59
CA PRO A 304 8.34 26.03 -11.97
C PRO A 304 7.20 25.64 -12.93
N LEU A 305 6.03 25.28 -12.39
CA LEU A 305 4.83 24.95 -13.16
C LEU A 305 4.11 26.14 -13.80
N LYS A 306 4.40 27.39 -13.38
CA LYS A 306 3.72 28.60 -13.90
C LYS A 306 3.81 28.71 -15.43
N ARG A 307 5.00 28.45 -16.00
CA ARG A 307 5.22 28.48 -17.45
C ARG A 307 4.34 27.49 -18.21
N TYR A 308 4.11 26.30 -17.66
CA TYR A 308 3.28 25.29 -18.31
C TYR A 308 1.79 25.66 -18.26
N VAL A 309 1.34 26.31 -17.18
CA VAL A 309 -0.02 26.86 -17.10
C VAL A 309 -0.26 27.88 -18.21
N GLU A 310 0.69 28.80 -18.40
CA GLU A 310 0.61 29.83 -19.44
C GLU A 310 0.61 29.21 -20.85
N ILE A 311 1.45 28.20 -21.10
CA ILE A 311 1.46 27.45 -22.36
C ILE A 311 0.10 26.78 -22.60
N ILE A 312 -0.42 26.02 -21.63
CA ILE A 312 -1.70 25.33 -21.78
C ILE A 312 -2.85 26.32 -22.03
N LYS A 313 -2.87 27.45 -21.31
CA LYS A 313 -3.87 28.49 -21.52
C LYS A 313 -3.79 29.10 -22.91
N SER A 314 -2.59 29.41 -23.41
CA SER A 314 -2.39 29.97 -24.75
C SER A 314 -2.86 28.98 -25.82
N GLU A 315 -2.40 27.73 -25.74
CA GLU A 315 -2.74 26.67 -26.68
C GLU A 315 -4.25 26.41 -26.73
N VAL A 316 -4.91 26.37 -25.57
CA VAL A 316 -6.36 26.18 -25.54
C VAL A 316 -7.13 27.40 -26.07
N LEU A 317 -6.69 28.62 -25.75
CA LEU A 317 -7.30 29.85 -26.27
C LEU A 317 -7.20 29.94 -27.79
N GLU A 318 -6.05 29.57 -28.37
CA GLU A 318 -5.84 29.56 -29.82
C GLU A 318 -6.74 28.53 -30.55
N HIS A 319 -7.15 27.48 -29.85
CA HIS A 319 -7.92 26.37 -30.42
C HIS A 319 -9.37 26.30 -29.92
N ILE A 320 -9.84 27.33 -29.19
CA ILE A 320 -11.15 27.33 -28.51
C ILE A 320 -12.33 27.15 -29.47
N ASP A 321 -12.18 27.68 -30.70
CA ASP A 321 -13.19 27.61 -31.76
C ASP A 321 -12.97 26.42 -32.72
N SER A 322 -11.90 25.65 -32.53
CA SER A 322 -11.62 24.47 -33.34
C SER A 322 -12.48 23.29 -32.87
N LYS A 323 -13.07 22.55 -33.83
CA LYS A 323 -13.75 21.28 -33.53
C LYS A 323 -12.76 20.12 -33.35
N GLU A 324 -11.47 20.39 -33.45
CA GLU A 324 -10.40 19.41 -33.42
C GLU A 324 -9.95 19.13 -31.98
N SER A 325 -9.39 17.95 -31.75
CA SER A 325 -8.85 17.62 -30.45
C SER A 325 -7.46 18.23 -30.28
N LEU A 326 -7.28 19.08 -29.27
CA LEU A 326 -5.98 19.67 -28.94
C LEU A 326 -5.09 18.64 -28.24
N ILE A 327 -3.86 18.46 -28.73
CA ILE A 327 -2.82 17.62 -28.13
C ILE A 327 -1.72 18.51 -27.56
N VAL A 328 -1.64 18.61 -26.23
CA VAL A 328 -0.56 19.33 -25.54
C VAL A 328 0.45 18.34 -24.99
N LYS A 329 1.70 18.40 -25.46
CA LYS A 329 2.81 17.59 -24.93
C LYS A 329 3.40 18.25 -23.68
N LEU A 330 3.44 17.51 -22.59
CA LEU A 330 3.93 18.01 -21.30
C LEU A 330 4.97 17.06 -20.71
N PRO A 331 6.00 17.57 -20.00
CA PRO A 331 6.95 16.70 -19.31
C PRO A 331 6.24 15.82 -18.28
N ILE A 332 6.65 14.55 -18.14
CA ILE A 332 6.02 13.56 -17.25
C ILE A 332 5.76 14.08 -15.83
N HIS A 333 6.69 14.87 -15.28
CA HIS A 333 6.56 15.45 -13.94
C HIS A 333 5.46 16.52 -13.84
N VAL A 334 5.11 17.17 -14.96
CA VAL A 334 3.97 18.10 -15.10
C VAL A 334 2.69 17.32 -15.41
N SER A 335 2.74 16.33 -16.30
CA SER A 335 1.62 15.50 -16.74
C SER A 335 0.89 14.78 -15.61
N ASN A 336 1.63 14.50 -14.53
CA ASN A 336 1.12 13.86 -13.32
C ASN A 336 0.67 14.84 -12.23
N THR A 337 0.76 16.15 -12.49
CA THR A 337 0.30 17.17 -11.53
C THR A 337 -1.20 17.33 -11.58
N GLU A 338 -1.81 17.49 -10.41
CA GLU A 338 -3.25 17.76 -10.28
C GLU A 338 -3.63 19.11 -10.92
N LEU A 339 -2.67 19.99 -11.18
CA LEU A 339 -2.85 21.28 -11.84
C LEU A 339 -3.44 21.12 -13.25
N LEU A 340 -3.07 20.06 -13.98
CA LEU A 340 -3.59 19.82 -15.32
C LEU A 340 -5.08 19.59 -15.35
N PHE A 341 -5.59 18.87 -14.36
CA PHE A 341 -7.03 18.70 -14.22
C PHE A 341 -7.72 20.06 -14.12
N PHE A 342 -7.26 20.94 -13.22
CA PHE A 342 -7.89 22.25 -13.00
C PHE A 342 -7.78 23.17 -14.21
N LEU A 343 -6.69 23.06 -14.97
CA LEU A 343 -6.55 23.79 -16.22
C LEU A 343 -7.51 23.25 -17.27
N LEU A 344 -7.46 21.96 -17.59
CA LEU A 344 -8.34 21.37 -18.61
C LEU A 344 -9.82 21.49 -18.28
N CYS A 345 -10.16 21.54 -16.99
CA CYS A 345 -11.54 21.66 -16.55
C CYS A 345 -11.99 23.11 -16.39
N HIS A 346 -11.13 24.08 -16.71
CA HIS A 346 -11.46 25.48 -16.71
C HIS A 346 -12.47 25.78 -17.84
N PRO A 347 -13.46 26.67 -17.63
CA PRO A 347 -14.47 27.02 -18.65
C PRO A 347 -13.91 27.53 -19.98
N ILE A 348 -12.69 28.06 -19.97
CA ILE A 348 -11.96 28.46 -21.19
C ILE A 348 -11.65 27.25 -22.09
N ASN A 349 -11.70 26.03 -21.55
CA ASN A 349 -11.17 24.83 -22.17
C ASN A 349 -12.28 23.86 -22.65
N ARG A 350 -13.43 24.38 -23.10
CA ARG A 350 -14.56 23.58 -23.64
C ARG A 350 -14.25 22.79 -24.93
N VAL A 351 -13.01 22.84 -25.42
CA VAL A 351 -12.50 22.01 -26.51
C VAL A 351 -12.20 20.61 -26.01
N ASN A 352 -12.49 19.58 -26.81
CA ASN A 352 -12.11 18.18 -26.53
C ASN A 352 -10.57 18.03 -26.49
N THR A 353 -9.96 18.35 -25.37
CA THR A 353 -8.49 18.34 -25.22
C THR A 353 -8.03 16.95 -24.80
N LYS A 354 -7.11 16.33 -25.57
CA LYS A 354 -6.49 15.05 -25.23
C LYS A 354 -5.01 15.28 -24.90
N LEU A 355 -4.59 15.00 -23.67
CA LEU A 355 -3.17 15.05 -23.30
C LEU A 355 -2.47 13.75 -23.70
N THR A 356 -1.28 13.86 -24.31
CA THR A 356 -0.39 12.73 -24.59
C THR A 356 0.97 12.97 -23.94
N TYR A 357 1.53 11.91 -23.35
CA TYR A 357 2.83 11.92 -22.67
C TYR A 357 3.99 11.80 -23.65
#